data_AF-A0A2S5TIN9-F1
#
_entry.id   AF-A0A2S5TIN9-F1
#
_cell.length_a   1.000
_cell.length_b   1.000
_cell.length_c   1.000
_cell.angle_alpha   90.00
_cell.angle_beta   90.00
_cell.angle_gamma   90.00
#
_symmetry.space_group_name_H-M   'P 1'
#
loop_
_entity.id
_entity.type
_entity.pdbx_description
1 polymer ?
#
loop_
_entity_poly.entity_id
_entity_poly.type
_entity_poly.pdbx_seq_one_letter_code
_entity_poly.pdbx_strand_id
1 'polypeptide(L)'
;MGIISQIRRGVAAIRQLRGTPLPEGEPELAAFSAAIPVGPSGAPLWQIDVQVTTEPHADGERLRLRARIQTNLASALKPALGAPVALSDSRALTLAERTGSLVQRTANRVLNLPAVRTFAEPLLNNDFNTFIEVQASTASLDAGAGELIPQSDKLAALGIQPRRAGDQPVAETWSGQAADGFAQVSLLQIDKRHLPPGLAQRLGDKPFQLAAAIVNTAQQK
;
A
#
# COMPACT_ATOMS: atom_id res chain seq x y z
N MET A 1 -13.77 -12.18 -22.83
CA MET A 1 -14.50 -11.10 -22.13
C MET A 1 -13.79 -10.77 -20.81
N GLY A 2 -12.64 -10.12 -20.70
CA GLY A 2 -11.77 -9.38 -21.61
C GLY A 2 -11.08 -8.33 -20.73
N ILE A 3 -9.79 -8.51 -20.47
CA ILE A 3 -8.89 -7.76 -19.54
C ILE A 3 -9.09 -6.21 -19.55
N ILE A 4 -9.62 -5.68 -20.65
CA ILE A 4 -10.02 -4.28 -20.85
C ILE A 4 -11.17 -3.84 -19.90
N SER A 5 -12.06 -4.74 -19.47
CA SER A 5 -13.21 -4.39 -18.62
C SER A 5 -12.84 -4.15 -17.15
N GLN A 6 -11.74 -4.74 -16.67
CA GLN A 6 -11.23 -4.51 -15.32
C GLN A 6 -10.44 -3.21 -15.24
N ILE A 7 -9.63 -2.89 -16.26
CA ILE A 7 -8.97 -1.59 -16.39
C ILE A 7 -10.01 -0.47 -16.56
N ARG A 8 -11.06 -0.67 -17.36
CA ARG A 8 -12.15 0.32 -17.50
C ARG A 8 -12.95 0.54 -16.23
N ARG A 9 -13.11 -0.46 -15.35
CA ARG A 9 -13.78 -0.29 -14.05
C ARG A 9 -12.92 0.53 -13.07
N GLY A 10 -11.60 0.33 -13.06
CA GLY A 10 -10.68 1.18 -12.28
C GLY A 10 -10.53 2.61 -12.83
N VAL A 11 -10.58 2.78 -14.16
CA VAL A 11 -10.50 4.10 -14.80
C VAL A 11 -11.83 4.87 -14.76
N ALA A 12 -12.97 4.19 -14.66
CA ALA A 12 -14.26 4.89 -14.51
C ALA A 12 -14.36 5.67 -13.19
N ALA A 13 -13.69 5.23 -12.12
CA ALA A 13 -13.56 5.97 -10.86
C ALA A 13 -12.68 7.23 -10.99
N ILE A 14 -11.79 7.29 -12.00
CA ILE A 14 -10.91 8.44 -12.25
C ILE A 14 -11.68 9.61 -12.90
N ARG A 15 -12.90 9.40 -13.42
CA ARG A 15 -13.64 10.44 -14.15
C ARG A 15 -14.46 11.41 -13.27
N GLN A 16 -14.54 11.20 -11.96
CA GLN A 16 -15.16 12.18 -11.05
C GLN A 16 -14.25 13.36 -10.69
N LEU A 17 -13.05 13.45 -11.28
CA LEU A 17 -12.12 14.58 -11.12
C LEU A 17 -12.42 15.83 -11.99
N ARG A 18 -13.64 15.99 -12.53
CA ARG A 18 -14.04 17.26 -13.17
C ARG A 18 -15.47 17.65 -12.84
N GLY A 19 -15.60 18.57 -11.89
CA GLY A 19 -16.46 19.74 -12.08
C GLY A 19 -17.88 19.71 -11.52
N THR A 20 -18.15 18.94 -10.47
CA THR A 20 -19.37 19.16 -9.67
C THR A 20 -18.95 19.47 -8.23
N PRO A 21 -19.22 20.68 -7.72
CA PRO A 21 -19.11 20.93 -6.28
C PRO A 21 -20.00 19.91 -5.58
N LEU A 22 -19.42 19.10 -4.71
CA LEU A 22 -20.19 18.31 -3.76
C LEU A 22 -20.90 19.28 -2.79
N PRO A 23 -22.10 18.93 -2.29
CA PRO A 23 -22.75 19.75 -1.26
C PRO A 23 -21.81 19.92 -0.06
N GLU A 24 -21.80 21.12 0.54
CA GLU A 24 -21.00 21.41 1.73
C GLU A 24 -21.28 20.38 2.83
N GLY A 25 -20.23 19.71 3.33
CA GLY A 25 -20.33 18.76 4.44
C GLY A 25 -20.18 17.28 4.08
N GLU A 26 -20.18 16.91 2.80
CA GLU A 26 -19.96 15.51 2.41
C GLU A 26 -18.47 15.16 2.26
N PRO A 27 -18.03 13.97 2.71
CA PRO A 27 -16.65 13.53 2.56
C PRO A 27 -16.32 13.29 1.08
N GLU A 28 -15.26 13.94 0.60
CA GLU A 28 -14.72 13.69 -0.73
C GLU A 28 -13.93 12.39 -0.71
N LEU A 29 -14.26 11.45 -1.60
CA LEU A 29 -13.61 10.15 -1.70
C LEU A 29 -13.03 9.94 -3.09
N ALA A 30 -11.72 9.72 -3.15
CA ALA A 30 -11.03 9.24 -4.35
C ALA A 30 -10.42 7.85 -4.07
N ALA A 31 -10.59 6.92 -5.00
CA ALA A 31 -10.01 5.59 -4.88
C ALA A 31 -9.40 5.11 -6.20
N PHE A 32 -8.26 4.43 -6.11
CA PHE A 32 -7.52 3.86 -7.22
C PHE A 32 -7.08 2.43 -6.85
N SER A 33 -7.20 1.50 -7.79
CA SER A 33 -6.69 0.13 -7.63
C SER A 33 -6.08 -0.38 -8.92
N ALA A 34 -4.93 -1.04 -8.81
CA ALA A 34 -4.25 -1.70 -9.92
C ALA A 34 -3.67 -3.03 -9.47
N ALA A 35 -3.72 -4.04 -10.34
CA ALA A 35 -3.20 -5.37 -10.04
C ALA A 35 -2.57 -6.02 -11.28
N ILE A 36 -1.53 -6.82 -11.07
CA ILE A 36 -0.90 -7.68 -12.07
C ILE A 36 -1.34 -9.12 -11.80
N PRO A 37 -2.23 -9.71 -12.60
CA PRO A 37 -2.69 -11.10 -12.40
C PRO A 37 -1.64 -12.12 -12.86
N VAL A 38 -1.65 -13.34 -12.29
CA VAL A 38 -0.80 -14.46 -12.75
C VAL A 38 -1.57 -15.77 -12.85
N GLY A 39 -1.54 -16.38 -14.03
CA GLY A 39 -1.88 -17.79 -14.25
C GLY A 39 -3.27 -18.24 -13.77
N PRO A 40 -3.54 -19.55 -13.77
CA PRO A 40 -4.86 -20.11 -13.44
C PRO A 40 -5.22 -20.03 -11.94
N SER A 41 -4.27 -19.67 -11.06
CA SER A 41 -4.49 -19.58 -9.61
C SER A 41 -5.35 -18.38 -9.17
N GLY A 42 -5.50 -17.36 -10.02
CA GLY A 42 -6.36 -16.20 -9.78
C GLY A 42 -5.81 -15.14 -8.81
N ALA A 43 -4.76 -15.44 -8.02
CA ALA A 43 -4.14 -14.46 -7.13
C ALA A 43 -3.22 -13.48 -7.90
N PRO A 44 -3.27 -12.17 -7.60
CA PRO A 44 -2.40 -11.20 -8.27
C PRO A 44 -0.95 -11.33 -7.79
N LEU A 45 0.03 -11.24 -8.71
CA LEU A 45 1.46 -11.12 -8.41
C LEU A 45 1.71 -9.93 -7.49
N TRP A 46 0.99 -8.85 -7.81
CA TRP A 46 1.13 -7.55 -7.23
C TRP A 46 -0.21 -6.83 -7.28
N GLN A 47 -0.57 -6.13 -6.21
CA GLN A 47 -1.75 -5.29 -6.14
C GLN A 47 -1.42 -4.02 -5.36
N ILE A 48 -1.96 -2.89 -5.82
CA ILE A 48 -1.97 -1.63 -5.09
C ILE A 48 -3.40 -1.13 -5.00
N ASP A 49 -3.81 -0.74 -3.81
CA ASP A 49 -5.06 -0.04 -3.54
C ASP A 49 -4.73 1.28 -2.84
N VAL A 50 -5.29 2.39 -3.32
CA VAL A 50 -5.13 3.73 -2.74
C VAL A 50 -6.51 4.33 -2.53
N GLN A 51 -6.74 4.88 -1.35
CA GLN A 51 -7.95 5.58 -0.97
C GLN A 51 -7.57 6.91 -0.33
N VAL A 52 -8.18 7.99 -0.78
CA VAL A 52 -8.04 9.33 -0.20
C VAL A 52 -9.43 9.79 0.21
N THR A 53 -9.57 10.20 1.46
CA THR A 53 -10.81 10.74 2.01
C THR A 53 -10.52 12.11 2.60
N THR A 54 -11.29 13.12 2.22
CA THR A 54 -11.23 14.45 2.82
C THR A 54 -12.57 14.73 3.47
N GLU A 55 -12.59 15.08 4.75
CA GLU A 55 -13.81 15.37 5.50
C GLU A 55 -13.67 16.65 6.31
N PRO A 56 -14.71 17.50 6.39
CA PRO A 56 -14.73 18.59 7.36
C PRO A 56 -14.65 18.04 8.80
N HIS A 57 -13.83 18.66 9.64
CA HIS A 57 -13.65 18.23 11.03
C HIS A 57 -13.48 19.44 11.94
N ALA A 58 -14.45 19.66 12.83
CA ALA A 58 -14.49 20.80 13.76
C ALA A 58 -14.27 22.15 13.05
N ASP A 59 -13.17 22.84 13.33
CA ASP A 59 -12.77 24.13 12.79
C ASP A 59 -11.89 24.04 11.53
N GLY A 60 -11.64 22.82 11.02
CA GLY A 60 -10.80 22.60 9.86
C GLY A 60 -11.22 21.39 9.02
N GLU A 61 -10.24 20.81 8.32
CA GLU A 61 -10.42 19.66 7.44
C GLU A 61 -9.48 18.54 7.84
N ARG A 62 -9.94 17.29 7.68
CA ARG A 62 -9.14 16.08 7.87
C ARG A 62 -8.98 15.39 6.52
N LEU A 63 -7.73 15.12 6.18
CA LEU A 63 -7.33 14.29 5.05
C LEU A 63 -6.87 12.93 5.57
N ARG A 64 -7.35 11.85 4.96
CA ARG A 64 -6.93 10.49 5.23
C ARG A 64 -6.57 9.77 3.94
N LEU A 65 -5.30 9.46 3.78
CA LEU A 65 -4.77 8.62 2.71
C LEU A 65 -4.49 7.23 3.26
N ARG A 66 -5.01 6.20 2.60
CA ARG A 66 -4.73 4.79 2.87
C ARG A 66 -4.21 4.15 1.60
N ALA A 67 -3.05 3.51 1.68
CA ALA A 67 -2.50 2.72 0.60
C ALA A 67 -2.17 1.31 1.09
N ARG A 68 -2.49 0.31 0.27
CA ARG A 68 -2.16 -1.09 0.50
C ARG A 68 -1.41 -1.61 -0.72
N ILE A 69 -0.23 -2.16 -0.50
CA ILE A 69 0.61 -2.75 -1.54
C ILE A 69 0.84 -4.21 -1.15
N GLN A 70 0.54 -5.12 -2.05
CA GLN A 70 0.69 -6.56 -1.84
C GLN A 70 1.54 -7.15 -2.95
N THR A 71 2.49 -8.00 -2.60
CA THR A 71 3.25 -8.83 -3.54
C THR A 71 3.15 -10.29 -3.12
N ASN A 72 2.62 -11.14 -3.99
CA ASN A 72 2.50 -12.58 -3.77
C ASN A 72 3.52 -13.35 -4.61
N LEU A 73 4.75 -12.83 -4.68
CA LEU A 73 5.78 -13.33 -5.61
C LEU A 73 6.21 -14.76 -5.26
N ALA A 74 6.40 -15.07 -3.98
CA ALA A 74 6.78 -16.41 -3.55
C ALA A 74 5.64 -17.41 -3.82
N SER A 75 4.42 -17.07 -3.41
CA SER A 75 3.25 -17.93 -3.60
C SER A 75 2.87 -18.13 -5.08
N ALA A 76 3.00 -17.11 -5.92
CA ALA A 76 2.61 -17.19 -7.33
C ALA A 76 3.69 -17.80 -8.23
N LEU A 77 4.98 -17.56 -7.94
CA LEU A 77 6.08 -17.97 -8.82
C LEU A 77 6.75 -19.27 -8.39
N LYS A 78 6.89 -19.61 -7.09
CA LYS A 78 7.53 -20.88 -6.68
C LYS A 78 6.85 -22.12 -7.29
N PRO A 79 5.52 -22.25 -7.30
CA PRO A 79 4.86 -23.39 -7.94
C PRO A 79 5.13 -23.43 -9.46
N ALA A 80 5.20 -22.27 -10.11
CA ALA A 80 5.45 -22.15 -11.55
C ALA A 80 6.91 -22.45 -11.93
N LEU A 81 7.86 -22.27 -11.00
CA LEU A 81 9.28 -22.60 -11.16
C LEU A 81 9.58 -24.07 -10.83
N GLY A 82 8.82 -24.67 -9.91
CA GLY A 82 8.94 -26.08 -9.51
C GLY A 82 8.16 -27.06 -10.39
N ALA A 83 7.20 -26.59 -11.21
CA ALA A 83 6.48 -27.44 -12.14
C ALA A 83 7.43 -27.97 -13.24
N PRO A 84 7.56 -29.30 -13.41
CA PRO A 84 8.31 -29.83 -14.55
C PRO A 84 7.68 -29.31 -15.84
N VAL A 85 8.51 -28.83 -16.76
CA VAL A 85 8.07 -28.44 -18.10
C VAL A 85 7.56 -29.71 -18.77
N ALA A 86 6.25 -29.96 -18.68
CA ALA A 86 5.61 -31.02 -19.42
C ALA A 86 5.66 -30.62 -20.90
N LEU A 87 6.64 -31.17 -21.63
CA LEU A 87 6.65 -31.21 -23.08
C LEU A 87 5.55 -32.20 -23.50
N SER A 88 4.28 -31.83 -23.31
CA SER A 88 3.17 -32.63 -23.82
C SER A 88 2.99 -32.34 -25.30
N ASP A 89 3.37 -33.32 -26.10
CA ASP A 89 3.32 -33.39 -27.55
C ASP A 89 1.88 -33.57 -28.09
N SER A 90 0.91 -32.86 -27.50
CA SER A 90 -0.52 -33.07 -27.74
C SER A 90 -1.17 -31.81 -28.29
N ARG A 91 -1.59 -31.91 -29.56
CA ARG A 91 -2.37 -30.92 -30.31
C ARG A 91 -3.74 -30.65 -29.66
N ALA A 92 -3.82 -29.87 -28.59
CA ALA A 92 -5.00 -29.09 -28.19
C ALA A 92 -4.74 -28.34 -26.86
N LEU A 93 -3.90 -27.30 -26.87
CA LEU A 93 -3.73 -26.43 -25.71
C LEU A 93 -4.72 -25.26 -25.77
N THR A 94 -5.49 -25.10 -24.71
CA THR A 94 -6.43 -24.00 -24.51
C THR A 94 -5.68 -22.67 -24.37
N LEU A 95 -6.36 -21.56 -24.69
CA LEU A 95 -5.75 -20.23 -24.75
C LEU A 95 -5.15 -19.81 -23.38
N ALA A 96 -5.64 -20.34 -22.27
CA ALA A 96 -5.13 -20.10 -20.92
C ALA A 96 -3.75 -20.76 -20.66
N GLU A 97 -3.51 -21.95 -21.21
CA GLU A 97 -2.24 -22.69 -21.06
C GLU A 97 -1.13 -22.08 -21.93
N ARG A 98 -1.50 -21.49 -23.09
CA ARG A 98 -0.57 -20.76 -23.96
C ARG A 98 -0.05 -19.49 -23.32
N THR A 99 -0.87 -18.75 -22.58
CA THR A 99 -0.42 -17.53 -21.88
C THR A 99 0.46 -17.85 -20.68
N GLY A 100 0.16 -18.95 -19.95
CA GLY A 100 0.98 -19.40 -18.81
C GLY A 100 2.42 -19.76 -19.21
N SER A 101 2.57 -20.52 -20.30
CA SER A 101 3.89 -20.95 -20.79
C SER A 101 4.77 -19.81 -21.33
N LEU A 102 4.18 -18.76 -21.93
CA LEU A 102 4.91 -17.57 -22.38
C LEU A 102 5.38 -16.70 -21.22
N VAL A 103 4.54 -16.52 -20.19
CA VAL A 103 4.91 -15.82 -18.96
C VAL A 103 6.02 -16.57 -18.23
N GLN A 104 5.94 -17.90 -18.12
CA GLN A 104 6.98 -18.74 -17.51
C GLN A 104 8.32 -18.65 -18.23
N ARG A 105 8.35 -18.71 -19.57
CA ARG A 105 9.62 -18.60 -20.32
C ARG A 105 10.27 -17.24 -20.18
N THR A 106 9.47 -16.18 -20.15
CA THR A 106 9.97 -14.80 -20.00
C THR A 106 10.45 -14.55 -18.57
N ALA A 107 9.68 -15.01 -17.57
CA ALA A 107 10.08 -14.95 -16.16
C ALA A 107 11.37 -15.73 -15.91
N ASN A 108 11.50 -16.96 -16.41
CA ASN A 108 12.73 -17.75 -16.28
C ASN A 108 13.94 -17.09 -16.94
N ARG A 109 13.75 -16.44 -18.09
CA ARG A 109 14.85 -15.76 -18.79
C ARG A 109 15.30 -14.48 -18.06
N VAL A 110 14.36 -13.74 -17.48
CA VAL A 110 14.65 -12.52 -16.70
C VAL A 110 15.25 -12.86 -15.33
N LEU A 111 14.75 -13.88 -14.65
CA LEU A 111 15.27 -14.34 -13.34
C LEU A 111 16.63 -15.05 -13.44
N ASN A 112 17.02 -15.54 -14.62
CA ASN A 112 18.36 -16.09 -14.86
C ASN A 112 19.44 -15.00 -15.05
N LEU A 113 19.08 -13.71 -15.10
CA LEU A 113 20.06 -12.63 -15.09
C LEU A 113 20.62 -12.47 -13.67
N PRO A 114 21.96 -12.57 -13.46
CA PRO A 114 22.56 -12.56 -12.12
C PRO A 114 22.18 -11.34 -11.28
N ALA A 115 22.15 -10.16 -11.91
CA ALA A 115 21.75 -8.92 -11.24
C ALA A 115 20.28 -8.95 -10.79
N VAL A 116 19.39 -9.47 -11.63
CA VAL A 116 17.96 -9.59 -11.28
C VAL A 116 17.78 -10.62 -10.18
N ARG A 117 18.52 -11.73 -10.22
CA ARG A 117 18.45 -12.79 -9.21
C ARG A 117 18.83 -12.29 -7.81
N THR A 118 19.90 -11.52 -7.68
CA THR A 118 20.34 -10.98 -6.37
C THR A 118 19.31 -10.02 -5.76
N PHE A 119 18.64 -9.19 -6.58
CA PHE A 119 17.58 -8.30 -6.10
C PHE A 119 16.21 -8.99 -5.94
N ALA A 120 15.96 -10.04 -6.70
CA ALA A 120 14.69 -10.77 -6.69
C ALA A 120 14.67 -11.93 -5.68
N GLU A 121 15.81 -12.50 -5.28
CA GLU A 121 15.86 -13.63 -4.32
C GLU A 121 15.13 -13.37 -3.00
N PRO A 122 15.24 -12.18 -2.36
CA PRO A 122 14.44 -11.85 -1.17
C PRO A 122 12.94 -11.80 -1.49
N LEU A 123 12.59 -11.28 -2.66
CA LEU A 123 11.22 -11.11 -3.15
C LEU A 123 10.56 -12.42 -3.61
N LEU A 124 11.36 -13.37 -4.08
CA LEU A 124 10.89 -14.69 -4.52
C LEU A 124 10.68 -15.65 -3.35
N ASN A 125 11.25 -15.35 -2.18
CA ASN A 125 11.13 -16.19 -0.98
C ASN A 125 10.08 -15.71 0.01
N ASN A 126 9.61 -14.47 -0.15
CA ASN A 126 8.63 -13.90 0.76
C ASN A 126 7.49 -13.24 -0.01
N ASP A 127 6.29 -13.37 0.53
CA ASP A 127 5.17 -12.51 0.16
C ASP A 127 5.22 -11.28 1.07
N PHE A 128 5.03 -10.09 0.50
CA PHE A 128 5.05 -8.83 1.23
C PHE A 128 3.69 -8.17 1.20
N ASN A 129 3.31 -7.56 2.32
CA ASN A 129 2.15 -6.71 2.44
C ASN A 129 2.55 -5.45 3.19
N THR A 130 2.33 -4.31 2.55
CA THR A 130 2.65 -2.98 3.07
C THR A 130 1.36 -2.20 3.16
N PHE A 131 1.03 -1.73 4.35
CA PHE A 131 -0.08 -0.83 4.62
C PHE A 131 0.48 0.52 5.04
N ILE A 132 0.08 1.57 4.32
CA ILE A 132 0.47 2.94 4.59
C ILE A 132 -0.79 3.72 4.90
N GLU A 133 -0.82 4.40 6.03
CA GLU A 133 -1.91 5.30 6.37
C GLU A 133 -1.34 6.65 6.79
N VAL A 134 -1.70 7.70 6.05
CA VAL A 134 -1.32 9.08 6.32
C VAL A 134 -2.58 9.85 6.66
N GLN A 135 -2.55 10.57 7.77
CA GLN A 135 -3.61 11.45 8.17
C GLN A 135 -3.04 12.84 8.40
N ALA A 136 -3.73 13.85 7.88
CA ALA A 136 -3.39 15.24 8.11
C ALA A 136 -4.66 15.99 8.52
N SER A 137 -4.51 16.99 9.39
CA SER A 137 -5.61 17.82 9.86
C SER A 137 -5.18 19.27 9.87
N THR A 138 -6.12 20.15 9.53
CA THR A 138 -6.03 21.60 9.79
C THR A 138 -6.93 22.04 10.95
N ALA A 139 -7.61 21.10 11.59
CA ALA A 139 -8.40 21.36 12.79
C ALA A 139 -7.51 21.51 14.04
N SER A 140 -8.02 22.20 15.05
CA SER A 140 -7.40 22.28 16.35
C SER A 140 -7.55 20.94 17.09
N LEU A 141 -6.44 20.23 17.30
CA LEU A 141 -6.41 18.93 17.98
C LEU A 141 -5.74 19.07 19.35
N ASP A 142 -6.36 18.57 20.41
CA ASP A 142 -5.90 18.73 21.80
C ASP A 142 -4.56 18.01 22.05
N ALA A 143 -4.39 16.82 21.49
CA ALA A 143 -3.19 16.00 21.55
C ALA A 143 -2.31 16.10 20.29
N GLY A 144 -2.55 17.10 19.43
CA GLY A 144 -1.77 17.36 18.22
C GLY A 144 -1.80 16.18 17.23
N ALA A 145 -0.68 15.94 16.54
CA ALA A 145 -0.56 14.81 15.62
C ALA A 145 -0.81 13.42 16.26
N GLY A 146 -0.74 13.32 17.60
CA GLY A 146 -1.04 12.09 18.32
C GLY A 146 -2.47 11.59 18.16
N GLU A 147 -3.44 12.48 17.94
CA GLU A 147 -4.85 12.11 17.69
C GLU A 147 -5.08 11.52 16.30
N LEU A 148 -4.14 11.75 15.39
CA LEU A 148 -4.19 11.27 14.02
C LEU A 148 -3.56 9.89 13.86
N ILE A 149 -2.97 9.32 14.92
CA ILE A 149 -2.35 8.00 14.89
C ILE A 149 -3.41 6.95 14.54
N PRO A 150 -3.26 6.25 13.40
CA PRO A 150 -4.23 5.27 12.98
C PRO A 150 -4.15 4.01 13.86
N GLN A 151 -5.32 3.45 14.19
CA GLN A 151 -5.45 2.17 14.90
C GLN A 151 -4.68 2.14 16.24
N SER A 152 -4.67 3.25 16.97
CA SER A 152 -4.02 3.40 18.28
C SER A 152 -4.32 2.24 19.25
N ASP A 153 -5.56 1.77 19.30
CA ASP A 153 -5.98 0.68 20.19
C ASP A 153 -5.31 -0.66 19.83
N LYS A 154 -5.14 -0.91 18.53
CA LYS A 154 -4.45 -2.13 18.06
C LYS A 154 -2.95 -2.04 18.30
N LEU A 155 -2.35 -0.86 18.14
CA LEU A 155 -0.94 -0.64 18.50
C LEU A 155 -0.74 -0.87 20.01
N ALA A 156 -1.63 -0.33 20.84
CA ALA A 156 -1.59 -0.54 22.28
C ALA A 156 -1.74 -2.02 22.67
N ALA A 157 -2.61 -2.77 21.98
CA ALA A 157 -2.75 -4.22 22.17
C ALA A 157 -1.48 -5.01 21.82
N LEU A 158 -0.61 -4.46 20.97
CA LEU A 158 0.71 -5.01 20.63
C LEU A 158 1.82 -4.51 21.57
N GLY A 159 1.48 -3.77 22.63
CA GLY A 159 2.45 -3.13 23.53
C GLY A 159 3.18 -1.94 22.90
N ILE A 160 2.74 -1.47 21.73
CA ILE A 160 3.31 -0.30 21.05
C ILE A 160 2.62 0.95 21.59
N GLN A 161 3.37 1.76 22.33
CA GLN A 161 2.94 3.06 22.82
C GLN A 161 3.82 4.16 22.22
N PRO A 162 3.37 4.79 21.13
CA PRO A 162 4.15 5.83 20.49
C PRO A 162 4.29 7.05 21.39
N ARG A 163 5.46 7.69 21.38
CA ARG A 163 5.65 8.98 22.03
C ARG A 163 4.87 10.04 21.28
N ARG A 164 4.32 11.02 22.01
CA ARG A 164 3.69 12.19 21.40
C ARG A 164 4.74 13.14 20.86
N ALA A 165 4.44 13.77 19.74
CA ALA A 165 5.28 14.85 19.21
C ALA A 165 5.31 16.04 20.19
N GLY A 166 6.52 16.40 20.62
CA GLY A 166 6.78 17.54 21.50
C GLY A 166 7.34 18.71 20.69
N ASP A 167 8.51 19.22 21.07
CA ASP A 167 9.21 20.27 20.32
C ASP A 167 9.89 19.77 19.04
N GLN A 168 10.00 18.45 18.88
CA GLN A 168 10.60 17.80 17.72
C GLN A 168 9.59 16.83 17.09
N PRO A 169 9.66 16.63 15.75
CA PRO A 169 8.90 15.57 15.10
C PRO A 169 9.33 14.21 15.64
N VAL A 170 8.39 13.28 15.72
CA VAL A 170 8.64 11.92 16.23
C VAL A 170 8.60 10.95 15.07
N ALA A 171 9.66 10.13 14.96
CA ALA A 171 9.71 8.98 14.07
C ALA A 171 10.15 7.76 14.88
N GLU A 172 9.31 6.73 14.93
CA GLU A 172 9.55 5.53 15.73
C GLU A 172 9.30 4.28 14.88
N THR A 173 10.02 3.21 15.19
CA THR A 173 9.90 1.94 14.48
C THR A 173 10.00 0.79 15.46
N TRP A 174 9.09 -0.15 15.31
CA TRP A 174 9.06 -1.42 16.02
C TRP A 174 9.11 -2.54 15.01
N SER A 175 9.81 -3.62 15.34
CA SER A 175 9.83 -4.83 14.53
C SER A 175 9.81 -6.07 15.42
N GLY A 176 9.26 -7.14 14.88
CA GLY A 176 9.16 -8.43 15.55
C GLY A 176 9.10 -9.57 14.56
N GLN A 177 9.52 -10.75 14.99
CA GLN A 177 9.36 -11.98 14.21
C GLN A 177 8.00 -12.61 14.50
N ALA A 178 7.41 -13.19 13.46
CA ALA A 178 6.26 -14.08 13.54
C ALA A 178 6.71 -15.51 13.22
N ALA A 179 5.84 -16.50 13.45
CA ALA A 179 6.16 -17.90 13.20
C ALA A 179 6.59 -18.19 11.74
N ASP A 180 6.10 -17.40 10.79
CA ASP A 180 6.33 -17.54 9.35
C ASP A 180 6.89 -16.25 8.70
N GLY A 181 7.54 -15.36 9.45
CA GLY A 181 8.16 -14.17 8.85
C GLY A 181 8.42 -13.02 9.83
N PHE A 182 8.22 -11.79 9.38
CA PHE A 182 8.43 -10.61 10.21
C PHE A 182 7.37 -9.53 10.00
N ALA A 183 7.17 -8.71 11.03
CA ALA A 183 6.37 -7.50 10.98
C ALA A 183 7.22 -6.29 11.41
N GLN A 184 6.99 -5.17 10.76
CA GLN A 184 7.58 -3.88 11.10
C GLN A 184 6.48 -2.82 11.08
N VAL A 185 6.41 -2.00 12.12
CA VAL A 185 5.52 -0.85 12.22
C VAL A 185 6.39 0.38 12.38
N SER A 186 6.20 1.37 11.51
CA SER A 186 6.89 2.66 11.57
C SER A 186 5.84 3.75 11.72
N LEU A 187 6.06 4.70 12.62
CA LEU A 187 5.16 5.83 12.85
C LEU A 187 5.93 7.14 12.71
N LEU A 188 5.30 8.14 12.12
CA LEU A 188 5.76 9.51 12.00
C LEU A 188 4.68 10.45 12.52
N GLN A 189 5.07 11.47 13.29
CA GLN A 189 4.21 12.54 13.76
C GLN A 189 4.87 13.89 13.54
N ILE A 190 4.14 14.83 12.94
CA ILE A 190 4.58 16.18 12.59
C ILE A 190 3.47 17.16 12.96
N ASP A 191 3.79 18.17 13.77
CA ASP A 191 2.92 19.33 14.00
C ASP A 191 3.40 20.51 13.14
N LYS A 192 2.57 21.54 13.00
CA LYS A 192 2.88 22.77 12.27
C LYS A 192 4.25 23.38 12.63
N ARG A 193 4.61 23.39 13.92
CA ARG A 193 5.89 23.92 14.43
C ARG A 193 7.12 23.17 13.89
N HIS A 194 6.94 21.93 13.44
CA HIS A 194 8.01 21.12 12.85
C HIS A 194 8.15 21.35 11.33
N LEU A 195 7.23 22.11 10.73
CA LEU A 195 7.29 22.40 9.30
C LEU A 195 8.40 23.41 8.98
N PRO A 196 9.02 23.30 7.79
CA PRO A 196 9.89 24.34 7.27
C PRO A 196 9.21 25.73 7.31
N PRO A 197 9.95 26.82 7.61
CA PRO A 197 9.36 28.15 7.80
C PRO A 197 8.47 28.61 6.65
N GLY A 198 8.85 28.32 5.40
CA GLY A 198 8.06 28.68 4.22
C GLY A 198 6.72 27.96 4.13
N LEU A 199 6.62 26.72 4.61
CA LEU A 199 5.34 25.98 4.69
C LEU A 199 4.51 26.46 5.87
N ALA A 200 5.14 26.68 7.03
CA ALA A 200 4.46 27.23 8.20
C ALA A 200 3.85 28.61 7.91
N GLN A 201 4.57 29.49 7.21
CA GLN A 201 4.08 30.81 6.77
C GLN A 201 2.90 30.70 5.80
N ARG A 202 2.94 29.76 4.84
CA ARG A 202 1.82 29.54 3.90
C ARG A 202 0.55 29.08 4.59
N LEU A 203 0.67 28.38 5.71
CA LEU A 203 -0.46 27.97 6.54
C LEU A 203 -1.01 29.12 7.41
N GLY A 204 -0.30 30.25 7.50
CA GLY A 204 -0.73 31.42 8.26
C GLY A 204 -0.96 31.07 9.73
N ASP A 205 -2.17 31.35 10.24
CA ASP A 205 -2.58 31.00 11.60
C ASP A 205 -3.26 29.63 11.71
N LYS A 206 -3.54 28.96 10.59
CA LYS A 206 -4.27 27.68 10.60
C LYS A 206 -3.50 26.59 11.34
N PRO A 207 -4.14 25.77 12.19
CA PRO A 207 -3.51 24.57 12.74
C PRO A 207 -3.02 23.65 11.62
N PHE A 208 -2.03 22.82 11.94
CA PHE A 208 -1.65 21.71 11.07
C PHE A 208 -1.02 20.59 11.89
N GLN A 209 -1.48 19.37 11.65
CA GLN A 209 -0.90 18.15 12.21
C GLN A 209 -0.92 17.05 11.15
N LEU A 210 0.06 16.17 11.21
CA LEU A 210 0.19 15.02 10.33
C LEU A 210 0.70 13.82 11.13
N ALA A 211 0.04 12.68 10.97
CA ALA A 211 0.53 11.39 11.40
C ALA A 211 0.59 10.42 10.22
N ALA A 212 1.63 9.59 10.17
CA ALA A 212 1.73 8.52 9.19
C ALA A 212 2.14 7.21 9.87
N ALA A 213 1.48 6.12 9.52
CA ALA A 213 1.86 4.77 9.91
C ALA A 213 2.17 3.93 8.68
N ILE A 214 3.28 3.19 8.74
CA ILE A 214 3.68 2.22 7.73
C ILE A 214 3.81 0.87 8.43
N VAL A 215 3.00 -0.09 8.02
CA VAL A 215 3.04 -1.46 8.51
C VAL A 215 3.52 -2.34 7.37
N ASN A 216 4.66 -2.99 7.55
CA ASN A 216 5.19 -3.98 6.64
C ASN A 216 5.10 -5.35 7.28
N THR A 217 4.62 -6.33 6.53
CA THR A 217 4.72 -7.73 6.92
C THR A 217 5.32 -8.51 5.76
N ALA A 218 6.25 -9.40 6.05
CA ALA A 218 6.72 -10.38 5.10
C ALA A 218 6.41 -11.78 5.64
N GLN A 219 5.92 -12.66 4.78
CA GLN A 219 5.72 -14.07 5.08
C GLN A 219 6.64 -14.91 4.22
N GLN A 220 7.41 -15.79 4.83
CA GLN A 220 8.21 -16.78 4.14
C GLN A 220 7.30 -17.92 3.67
N LYS A 221 7.43 -18.29 2.40
CA LYS A 221 6.68 -19.40 1.78
C LYS A 221 7.62 -20.47 1.25
#